data_AF-A0A484Z743-F1
#
_entry.id   AF-A0A484Z743-F1
#
_cell.length_a   1.000
_cell.length_b   1.000
_cell.length_c   1.000
_cell.angle_alpha   90.00
_cell.angle_beta   90.00
_cell.angle_gamma   90.00
#
_symmetry.space_group_name_H-M   'P 1'
#
loop_
_entity.id
_entity.type
_entity.pdbx_description
1 polymer ?
#
loop_
_entity_poly.entity_id
_entity_poly.type
_entity_poly.pdbx_seq_one_letter_code
_entity_poly.pdbx_strand_id
1 'polypeptide(L)'
;MLGFGAHDDPVGVMIDAIQEAQAIAKADNRPAGHSGYVLGTDQDPQSLAQQCERLTDAWRDLASSSTNTGLLAREFVCKGENA
;
A
#
# COMPACT_ATOMS: atom_id res chain seq x y z
N MET A 1 -2.10 6.23 7.38
CA MET A 1 -2.93 6.85 8.44
C MET A 1 -3.24 8.27 8.01
N LEU A 2 -4.49 8.70 8.13
CA LEU A 2 -4.96 10.07 7.88
C LEU A 2 -5.42 10.72 9.19
N GLY A 3 -5.85 11.98 9.09
CA GLY A 3 -6.37 12.76 10.21
C GLY A 3 -5.33 13.61 10.90
N PHE A 4 -5.66 14.10 12.10
CA PHE A 4 -4.80 15.04 12.84
C PHE A 4 -3.45 14.41 13.21
N GLY A 5 -2.37 15.15 12.95
CA GLY A 5 -1.00 14.71 13.21
C GLY A 5 -0.41 13.81 12.11
N ALA A 6 -1.18 13.43 11.10
CA ALA A 6 -0.63 12.84 9.89
C ALA A 6 -0.05 13.93 8.97
N HIS A 7 0.81 13.52 8.04
CA HIS A 7 1.31 14.42 7.00
C HIS A 7 0.14 14.98 6.17
N ASP A 8 0.28 16.20 5.63
CA ASP A 8 -0.76 16.81 4.79
C ASP A 8 -0.96 16.04 3.48
N ASP A 9 0.12 15.44 3.00
CA ASP A 9 0.10 14.51 1.86
C ASP A 9 0.84 13.20 2.18
N PRO A 10 0.19 12.22 2.84
CA PRO A 10 0.84 10.97 3.22
C PRO A 10 1.25 10.13 2.00
N VAL A 11 0.39 10.03 0.98
CA VAL A 11 0.70 9.24 -0.21
C VAL A 11 1.82 9.89 -1.02
N GLY A 12 1.79 11.21 -1.20
CA GLY A 12 2.80 11.91 -2.00
C GLY A 12 4.22 11.75 -1.47
N VAL A 13 4.42 11.71 -0.15
CA VAL A 13 5.76 11.53 0.42
C VAL A 13 6.24 10.07 0.42
N MET A 14 5.36 9.11 0.13
CA MET A 14 5.70 7.68 0.13
C MET A 14 5.77 7.07 -1.28
N ILE A 15 5.10 7.66 -2.26
CA ILE A 15 4.87 7.04 -3.57
C ILE A 15 6.18 6.72 -4.32
N ASP A 16 7.16 7.63 -4.28
CA ASP A 16 8.44 7.46 -4.96
C ASP A 16 9.24 6.30 -4.33
N ALA A 17 9.24 6.21 -3.00
CA ALA A 17 9.92 5.12 -2.29
C ALA A 17 9.29 3.75 -2.58
N ILE A 18 7.96 3.70 -2.73
CA ILE A 18 7.25 2.48 -3.14
C ILE A 18 7.66 2.06 -4.55
N GLN A 19 7.70 3.01 -5.49
CA GLN A 19 8.11 2.73 -6.88
C GLN A 19 9.58 2.27 -6.97
N GLU A 20 10.46 2.88 -6.18
CA GLU A 20 11.86 2.47 -6.08
C GLU A 20 11.98 1.03 -5.54
N ALA A 21 11.26 0.71 -4.46
CA ALA A 21 11.27 -0.64 -3.90
C ALA A 21 10.75 -1.69 -4.91
N GLN A 22 9.73 -1.36 -5.70
CA GLN A 22 9.24 -2.21 -6.79
C GLN A 22 10.28 -2.40 -7.89
N ALA A 23 11.00 -1.34 -8.27
CA ALA A 23 12.06 -1.39 -9.27
C ALA A 23 13.22 -2.30 -8.83
N ILE A 24 13.67 -2.17 -7.58
CA ILE A 24 14.72 -3.02 -6.99
C ILE A 24 14.27 -4.49 -6.98
N ALA A 25 13.07 -4.76 -6.47
CA ALA A 25 12.50 -6.10 -6.42
C ALA A 25 12.39 -6.77 -7.81
N LYS A 26 11.99 -5.99 -8.82
CA LYS A 26 11.93 -6.44 -10.21
C LYS A 26 13.32 -6.72 -10.78
N ALA A 27 14.31 -5.87 -10.52
CA ALA A 27 15.69 -6.06 -10.97
C ALA A 27 16.31 -7.35 -10.37
N ASP A 28 15.96 -7.66 -9.13
CA ASP A 28 16.43 -8.85 -8.42
C ASP A 28 15.65 -10.14 -8.78
N ASN A 29 14.71 -10.08 -9.74
CA ASN A 29 13.77 -11.18 -10.05
C ASN A 29 13.05 -11.73 -8.80
N ARG A 30 12.80 -10.87 -7.82
CA ARG A 30 12.11 -11.21 -6.57
C ARG A 30 10.84 -10.39 -6.51
N PRO A 31 9.68 -10.92 -6.95
CA PRO A 31 8.43 -10.16 -6.92
C PRO A 31 8.11 -9.72 -5.49
N ALA A 32 8.22 -8.42 -5.20
CA ALA A 32 7.84 -7.88 -3.90
C ALA A 32 6.33 -7.65 -3.88
N GLY A 33 5.61 -8.51 -3.17
CA GLY A 33 4.21 -8.28 -2.83
C GLY A 33 4.10 -7.09 -1.89
N HIS A 34 3.53 -5.99 -2.37
CA HIS A 34 3.21 -4.84 -1.53
C HIS A 34 1.72 -4.92 -1.18
N SER A 35 1.42 -5.02 0.11
CA SER A 35 0.05 -4.93 0.61
C SER A 35 -0.03 -3.87 1.69
N GLY A 36 -1.13 -3.13 1.69
CA GLY A 36 -1.39 -2.10 2.68
C GLY A 36 -2.86 -1.71 2.70
N TYR A 37 -3.20 -0.77 3.57
CA TYR A 37 -4.54 -0.22 3.70
C TYR A 37 -4.43 1.26 4.11
N VAL A 38 -5.47 2.04 3.82
CA VAL A 38 -5.59 3.41 4.33
C VAL A 38 -6.55 3.39 5.52
N LEU A 39 -6.11 3.95 6.63
CA LEU A 39 -6.94 4.17 7.82
C LEU A 39 -7.13 5.67 8.01
N GLY A 40 -8.40 6.07 7.95
CA GLY A 40 -8.88 7.44 7.95
C GLY A 40 -10.36 7.47 7.58
N THR A 41 -10.89 8.67 7.41
CA THR A 41 -12.29 8.93 7.03
C THR A 41 -12.34 9.95 5.90
N ASP A 42 -13.50 10.07 5.24
CA ASP A 42 -13.71 11.13 4.23
C ASP A 42 -13.73 12.55 4.82
N GLN A 43 -13.81 12.67 6.15
CA GLN A 43 -13.77 13.96 6.86
C GLN A 43 -12.34 14.39 7.22
N ASP A 44 -11.35 13.51 7.02
CA ASP A 44 -9.96 13.88 7.25
C ASP A 44 -9.48 14.87 6.17
N PRO A 45 -8.65 15.87 6.52
CA PRO A 45 -8.16 16.88 5.57
C PRO A 45 -7.51 16.30 4.31
N GLN A 46 -6.89 15.13 4.44
CA GLN A 46 -6.18 14.44 3.37
C GLN A 46 -7.10 13.71 2.39
N SER A 47 -8.40 13.56 2.71
CA SER A 47 -9.43 12.81 1.96
C SER A 47 -9.12 11.32 1.73
N LEU A 48 -9.85 10.43 2.39
CA LEU A 48 -9.70 8.98 2.20
C LEU A 48 -9.81 8.57 0.73
N ALA A 49 -10.85 9.01 0.03
CA ALA A 49 -11.08 8.68 -1.38
C ALA A 49 -9.89 9.06 -2.28
N GLN A 50 -9.37 10.29 -2.15
CA GLN A 50 -8.25 10.76 -2.98
C GLN A 50 -6.95 10.00 -2.68
N GLN A 51 -6.69 9.66 -1.41
CA GLN A 51 -5.50 8.89 -1.02
C GLN A 51 -5.59 7.45 -1.57
N CYS A 52 -6.77 6.83 -1.55
CA CYS A 52 -6.99 5.49 -2.11
C CYS A 52 -6.85 5.48 -3.65
N GLU A 53 -7.39 6.48 -4.35
CA GLU A 53 -7.27 6.61 -5.80
C GLU A 53 -5.81 6.70 -6.23
N ARG A 54 -5.04 7.60 -5.60
CA ARG A 54 -3.60 7.78 -5.87
C ARG A 54 -2.77 6.53 -5.58
N LEU A 55 -3.20 5.70 -4.62
CA LEU A 55 -2.54 4.44 -4.32
C LEU A 55 -2.93 3.33 -5.28
N THR A 56 -4.12 3.35 -5.88
CA THR A 56 -4.58 2.25 -6.75
C THR A 56 -3.69 2.09 -8.00
N ASP A 57 -3.10 3.18 -8.48
CA ASP A 57 -2.18 3.15 -9.62
C ASP A 57 -0.81 2.56 -9.27
N ALA A 58 -0.35 2.70 -8.02
CA ALA A 58 0.96 2.23 -7.56
C ALA A 58 0.91 0.93 -6.74
N TRP A 59 -0.22 0.63 -6.11
CA TRP A 59 -0.49 -0.55 -5.30
C TRP A 59 -1.61 -1.36 -5.92
N ARG A 60 -1.21 -2.50 -6.50
CA ARG A 60 -2.11 -3.47 -7.10
C ARG A 60 -3.07 -4.11 -6.07
N ASP A 61 -2.64 -4.20 -4.80
CA ASP A 61 -3.35 -4.93 -3.74
C ASP A 61 -3.60 -4.05 -2.50
N LEU A 62 -4.21 -2.88 -2.70
CA LEU A 62 -4.72 -2.05 -1.62
C LEU A 62 -5.92 -2.74 -0.95
N ALA A 63 -5.78 -3.10 0.31
CA ALA A 63 -6.81 -3.79 1.06
C ALA A 63 -7.78 -2.80 1.74
N SER A 64 -9.01 -3.25 1.94
CA SER A 64 -10.05 -2.48 2.63
C SER A 64 -9.84 -2.34 4.15
N SER A 65 -8.94 -3.13 4.75
CA SER A 65 -8.70 -3.14 6.19
C SER A 65 -7.36 -3.81 6.53
N SER A 66 -6.86 -3.56 7.74
CA SER A 66 -5.68 -4.24 8.29
C SER A 66 -5.80 -5.76 8.32
N THR A 67 -6.99 -6.29 8.67
CA THR A 67 -7.25 -7.73 8.66
C THR A 67 -7.10 -8.30 7.25
N ASN A 68 -7.69 -7.63 6.25
CA ASN A 68 -7.60 -8.09 4.87
C ASN A 68 -6.18 -7.97 4.32
N THR A 69 -5.43 -6.91 4.69
CA THR A 69 -3.99 -6.79 4.39
C THR A 69 -3.21 -8.00 4.91
N GLY A 70 -3.45 -8.40 6.17
CA GLY A 70 -2.77 -9.56 6.77
C GLY A 70 -3.09 -10.87 6.05
N LEU A 71 -4.34 -11.07 5.62
CA LEU A 71 -4.75 -12.25 4.86
C LEU A 71 -4.09 -12.30 3.47
N LEU A 72 -4.03 -11.17 2.76
CA LEU A 72 -3.35 -11.06 1.47
C LEU A 72 -1.84 -11.31 1.61
N ALA A 73 -1.22 -10.73 2.64
CA ALA A 73 0.20 -10.92 2.93
C ALA A 73 0.52 -12.40 3.21
N ARG A 74 -0.33 -13.11 3.97
CA ARG A 74 -0.20 -14.55 4.20
C ARG A 74 -0.21 -15.32 2.88
N GLU A 75 -1.15 -15.01 1.99
CA GLU A 75 -1.27 -15.71 0.71
C GLU A 75 -0.04 -15.51 -0.19
N PHE A 76 0.57 -14.32 -0.17
CA PHE A 76 1.81 -14.06 -0.91
C PHE A 76 2.98 -14.94 -0.43
N VAL A 77 3.08 -15.17 0.88
CA VAL A 77 4.12 -16.04 1.45
C VAL A 77 3.84 -17.50 1.12
N CYS A 78 2.63 -18.00 1.34
CA CYS A 78 2.28 -19.40 1.11
C CYS A 78 2.39 -19.83 -0.36
N LYS A 79 2.13 -18.92 -1.32
CA LYS A 79 2.40 -19.20 -2.75
C LYS A 79 3.88 -19.34 -3.06
N GLY A 80 4.75 -18.64 -2.34
CA GLY A 80 6.21 -18.75 -2.49
C GLY A 80 6.79 -20.04 -1.93
N GLU A 81 6.09 -20.73 -1.02
CA GLU A 81 6.52 -22.00 -0.42
C GLU A 81 6.17 -23.22 -1.30
N ASN A 82 5.26 -23.06 -2.26
CA ASN A 82 4.80 -24.11 -3.18
C ASN A 82 5.26 -23.88 -4.65
N ALA A 83 6.19 -22.95 -4.88
CA ALA A 83 6.67 -22.56 -6.22
C ALA A 83 8.08 -23.10 -6.53
#